data_AF-A0A381R953-F1
#
_entry.id   AF-A0A381R953-F1
#
_cell.length_a   1.000
_cell.length_b   1.000
_cell.length_c   1.000
_cell.angle_alpha   90.00
_cell.angle_beta   90.00
_cell.angle_gamma   90.00
#
_symmetry.space_group_name_H-M   'P 1'
#
loop_
_entity.id
_entity.type
_entity.pdbx_description
1 polymer ?
#
loop_
_entity_poly.entity_id
_entity_poly.type
_entity_poly.pdbx_seq_one_letter_code
_entity_poly.pdbx_strand_id
1 'polypeptide(L)'
;MNSFGSNDKSFEERFDPKLRTIGETQFQKHDQNKEKTSTSHFFHIEFSASIPPETKSFLSGKLHDILDFPDRFNLRVHNASHLLRFIDQATYEAEIGSTLSKNVSLPASRIDNVTASRAYNVTIILPKKLDSAEIIVNITRNLFSKLFGNIFFNEQILPLEFYQQSAKGRKQITAEIPEILDLVEELNFHSNSLEGHCESVAKSYRLSMEKEGAKIRKQLLGEWREKWKVQSLSTEEQHILSSIFTEFKESFRTNPEQFNQTVVERIKQLNSQLHFILPHERQAYERFEQERFTHYIRSVLHKLEEISSLSGFVEELHEQLNKSPEVVDLDGLNTQILTRMRQLRKEKKVILFFVPEMPLNSELERIRQRFPLRLIKLLPSGTPLKEWSKELKRMEKHYAESFYSKLYSSLHSLSKWTQAQQELRPDGFLESADGQRLKKLLPVLKFRASAIKGMKSSLGVLLDISEQSIQQAESDTVNQRQLVPLDDFRKAWSYFSASVLTLLYYQEPTESAGLLQGFRADNYLKSILEFVDQQCSRGINHFHIIKLLWLVYEERQDSEALSFILYCIQRPQDILRYTLHQVMRPQTGKTSIERRLEKLPQYRDALITVYKNRLREALD
;
A
#
# COMPACT_ATOMS: atom_id res chain seq x y z
N MET A 1 10.40 -36.38 12.28
CA MET A 1 9.51 -35.71 11.31
C MET A 1 9.03 -36.78 10.35
N ASN A 2 7.86 -37.36 10.60
CA ASN A 2 7.35 -38.52 9.88
C ASN A 2 6.31 -38.11 8.83
N SER A 3 6.56 -38.56 7.60
CA SER A 3 5.66 -38.82 6.47
C SER A 3 4.44 -37.91 6.23
N PHE A 4 4.54 -37.09 5.19
CA PHE A 4 3.39 -36.75 4.35
C PHE A 4 2.95 -38.03 3.61
N GLY A 5 2.07 -38.80 4.24
CA GLY A 5 1.46 -39.99 3.64
C GLY A 5 0.50 -39.58 2.53
N SER A 6 0.63 -40.28 1.40
CA SER A 6 -0.21 -40.21 0.21
C SER A 6 -1.71 -40.23 0.54
N ASN A 7 -2.46 -39.36 -0.14
CA ASN A 7 -3.89 -39.10 -0.04
C ASN A 7 -4.78 -40.21 -0.68
N ASP A 8 -4.27 -41.42 -0.89
CA ASP A 8 -4.78 -42.42 -1.85
C ASP A 8 -6.20 -42.99 -1.62
N LYS A 9 -6.91 -42.61 -0.54
CA LYS A 9 -8.31 -43.02 -0.33
C LYS A 9 -9.36 -41.95 -0.66
N SER A 10 -8.99 -40.67 -0.82
CA SER A 10 -9.96 -39.57 -1.05
C SER A 10 -10.14 -39.19 -2.53
N PHE A 11 -9.30 -39.72 -3.43
CA PHE A 11 -9.24 -39.30 -4.83
C PHE A 11 -10.33 -39.92 -5.70
N GLU A 12 -10.67 -41.18 -5.42
CA GLU A 12 -11.66 -41.93 -6.21
C GLU A 12 -13.07 -41.34 -6.13
N GLU A 13 -13.39 -40.64 -5.04
CA GLU A 13 -14.71 -40.07 -4.81
C GLU A 13 -14.94 -38.77 -5.60
N ARG A 14 -13.90 -38.01 -5.98
CA ARG A 14 -14.04 -36.67 -6.58
C ARG A 14 -14.56 -36.65 -8.02
N PHE A 15 -14.44 -37.79 -8.72
CA PHE A 15 -14.83 -37.94 -10.12
C PHE A 15 -15.61 -39.23 -10.35
N ASP A 16 -16.55 -39.21 -11.29
CA ASP A 16 -17.22 -40.44 -11.72
C ASP A 16 -16.21 -41.46 -12.30
N PRO A 17 -16.12 -42.70 -11.77
CA PRO A 17 -15.18 -43.73 -12.25
C PRO A 17 -15.22 -43.98 -13.76
N LYS A 18 -16.37 -43.77 -14.40
CA LYS A 18 -16.55 -44.02 -15.85
C LYS A 18 -16.03 -42.89 -16.74
N LEU A 19 -15.70 -41.73 -16.17
CA LEU A 19 -15.36 -40.50 -16.89
C LEU A 19 -14.02 -39.89 -16.43
N ARG A 20 -13.21 -40.65 -15.67
CA ARG A 20 -11.92 -40.21 -15.13
C ARG A 20 -10.86 -39.98 -16.23
N THR A 21 -10.92 -40.77 -17.29
CA THR A 21 -9.95 -40.79 -18.38
C THR A 21 -10.41 -39.84 -19.48
N ILE A 22 -9.54 -38.90 -19.86
CA ILE A 22 -9.83 -38.00 -20.98
C ILE A 22 -9.60 -38.79 -22.28
N GLY A 23 -10.67 -39.06 -23.03
CA GLY A 23 -10.60 -39.82 -24.28
C GLY A 23 -10.10 -38.99 -25.47
N GLU A 24 -9.48 -39.63 -26.47
CA GLU A 24 -9.06 -39.01 -27.76
C GLU A 24 -10.19 -38.21 -28.44
N THR A 25 -11.43 -38.68 -28.32
CA THR A 25 -12.62 -38.02 -28.89
C THR A 25 -12.95 -36.69 -28.19
N GLN A 26 -12.57 -36.51 -26.93
CA GLN A 26 -12.73 -35.25 -26.21
C GLN A 26 -11.64 -34.23 -26.58
N PHE A 27 -10.42 -34.68 -26.89
CA PHE A 27 -9.38 -33.84 -27.50
C PHE A 27 -9.83 -33.35 -28.90
N GLN A 28 -10.39 -34.24 -29.72
CA GLN A 28 -10.88 -33.91 -31.07
C GLN A 28 -12.06 -32.94 -31.05
N LYS A 29 -13.02 -33.08 -30.13
CA LYS A 29 -14.16 -32.14 -29.97
C LYS A 29 -13.70 -30.74 -29.55
N HIS A 30 -12.69 -30.64 -28.70
CA HIS A 30 -12.11 -29.36 -28.30
C HIS A 30 -11.38 -28.68 -29.47
N ASP A 31 -10.63 -29.44 -30.27
CA ASP A 31 -9.96 -28.91 -31.48
C ASP A 31 -10.94 -28.42 -32.55
N GLN A 32 -12.16 -28.96 -32.59
CA GLN A 32 -13.23 -28.55 -33.52
C GLN A 32 -13.90 -27.22 -33.13
N ASN A 33 -13.89 -26.82 -31.85
CA ASN A 33 -14.53 -25.60 -31.34
C ASN A 33 -13.59 -24.37 -31.32
N LYS A 34 -12.56 -24.33 -32.19
CA LYS A 34 -11.61 -23.20 -32.27
C LYS A 34 -12.25 -21.97 -32.93
N GLU A 35 -12.97 -21.16 -32.15
CA GLU A 35 -13.11 -19.74 -32.46
C GLU A 35 -12.02 -18.94 -31.73
N LYS A 36 -11.36 -18.05 -32.47
CA LYS A 36 -10.21 -17.26 -32.03
C LYS A 36 -10.60 -16.34 -30.89
N THR A 37 -9.94 -16.48 -29.75
CA THR A 37 -9.93 -15.45 -28.70
C THR A 37 -8.50 -15.05 -28.37
N SER A 38 -8.31 -13.75 -28.23
CA SER A 38 -7.03 -13.07 -27.98
C SER A 38 -6.38 -13.53 -26.67
N THR A 39 -5.06 -13.58 -26.67
CA THR A 39 -4.23 -13.81 -25.48
C THR A 39 -4.59 -12.84 -24.36
N SER A 40 -4.78 -13.36 -23.13
CA SER A 40 -5.02 -12.56 -21.92
C SER A 40 -4.06 -11.37 -21.83
N HIS A 41 -4.56 -10.17 -21.55
CA HIS A 41 -3.78 -8.93 -21.63
C HIS A 41 -2.65 -8.78 -20.58
N PHE A 42 -2.56 -9.65 -19.58
CA PHE A 42 -1.72 -9.44 -18.38
C PHE A 42 -0.56 -10.42 -18.17
N PHE A 43 -0.54 -11.58 -18.85
CA PHE A 43 0.49 -12.61 -18.66
C PHE A 43 1.18 -12.96 -19.97
N HIS A 44 2.51 -12.93 -19.98
CA HIS A 44 3.29 -13.55 -21.04
C HIS A 44 3.34 -15.06 -20.81
N ILE A 45 2.80 -15.86 -21.74
CA ILE A 45 2.74 -17.32 -21.63
C ILE A 45 3.91 -17.93 -22.42
N GLU A 46 4.74 -18.72 -21.76
CA GLU A 46 5.87 -19.42 -22.36
C GLU A 46 5.76 -20.94 -22.14
N PHE A 47 5.94 -21.72 -23.20
CA PHE A 47 6.05 -23.18 -23.12
C PHE A 47 7.47 -23.63 -23.48
N SER A 48 8.12 -24.37 -22.59
CA SER A 48 9.43 -24.99 -22.89
C SER A 48 9.40 -25.80 -24.18
N ALA A 49 10.54 -25.87 -24.87
CA ALA A 49 10.75 -26.70 -26.05
C ALA A 49 10.44 -28.19 -25.80
N SER A 50 10.58 -28.63 -24.55
CA SER A 50 10.37 -30.02 -24.14
C SER A 50 8.89 -30.43 -23.98
N ILE A 51 7.97 -29.46 -23.94
CA ILE A 51 6.53 -29.75 -23.89
C ILE A 51 6.03 -30.16 -25.29
N PRO A 52 5.30 -31.29 -25.43
CA PRO A 52 4.76 -31.73 -26.72
C PRO A 52 3.81 -30.70 -27.36
N PRO A 53 3.79 -30.56 -28.70
CA PRO A 53 2.90 -29.62 -29.40
C PRO A 53 1.42 -29.79 -29.08
N GLU A 54 0.95 -31.04 -28.96
CA GLU A 54 -0.44 -31.38 -28.59
C GLU A 54 -0.80 -30.80 -27.21
N THR A 55 0.08 -30.98 -26.22
CA THR A 55 -0.06 -30.41 -24.88
C THR A 55 -0.07 -28.87 -24.91
N LYS A 56 0.78 -28.24 -25.73
CA LYS A 56 0.78 -26.78 -25.90
C LYS A 56 -0.54 -26.29 -26.47
N SER A 57 -1.05 -26.93 -27.52
CA SER A 57 -2.34 -26.59 -28.15
C SER A 57 -3.49 -26.74 -27.16
N PHE A 58 -3.53 -27.85 -26.43
CA PHE A 58 -4.56 -28.14 -25.44
C PHE A 58 -4.58 -27.10 -24.30
N LEU A 59 -3.42 -26.81 -23.70
CA LEU A 59 -3.33 -25.85 -22.60
C LEU A 59 -3.62 -24.43 -23.10
N SER A 60 -3.08 -24.03 -24.25
CA SER A 60 -3.32 -22.69 -24.80
C SER A 60 -4.81 -22.40 -25.04
N GLY A 61 -5.58 -23.40 -25.48
CA GLY A 61 -7.02 -23.26 -25.65
C GLY A 61 -7.80 -23.10 -24.34
N LYS A 62 -7.27 -23.56 -23.20
CA LYS A 62 -7.93 -23.48 -21.89
C LYS A 62 -7.47 -22.33 -21.02
N LEU A 63 -6.23 -21.88 -21.19
CA LEU A 63 -5.62 -20.89 -20.30
C LEU A 63 -6.39 -19.56 -20.33
N HIS A 64 -6.95 -19.18 -21.46
CA HIS A 64 -7.71 -17.93 -21.57
C HIS A 64 -8.91 -17.91 -20.62
N ASP A 65 -9.78 -18.92 -20.70
CA ASP A 65 -10.96 -19.03 -19.84
C ASP A 65 -10.57 -19.10 -18.35
N ILE A 66 -9.50 -19.84 -18.02
CA ILE A 66 -9.01 -19.93 -16.64
C ILE A 66 -8.50 -18.57 -16.15
N LEU A 67 -7.75 -17.84 -16.97
CA LEU A 67 -7.11 -16.58 -16.56
C LEU A 67 -8.12 -15.44 -16.43
N ASP A 68 -9.18 -15.43 -17.25
CA ASP A 68 -10.18 -14.37 -17.25
C ASP A 68 -11.33 -14.62 -16.25
N PHE A 69 -11.52 -15.87 -15.82
CA PHE A 69 -12.60 -16.25 -14.90
C PHE A 69 -12.64 -15.43 -13.58
N PRO A 70 -11.51 -15.18 -12.89
CA PRO A 70 -11.53 -14.48 -11.59
C PRO A 70 -11.95 -13.01 -11.65
N ASP A 71 -11.95 -12.39 -12.83
CA ASP A 71 -12.36 -10.98 -13.02
C ASP A 71 -13.81 -10.73 -12.61
N ARG A 72 -14.67 -11.75 -12.71
CA ARG A 72 -16.08 -11.71 -12.28
C ARG A 72 -16.22 -11.45 -10.77
N PHE A 73 -15.19 -11.77 -10.00
CA PHE A 73 -15.14 -11.59 -8.54
C PHE A 73 -14.25 -10.41 -8.13
N ASN A 74 -13.89 -9.52 -9.06
CA ASN A 74 -12.95 -8.41 -8.86
C ASN A 74 -11.52 -8.84 -8.47
N LEU A 75 -11.12 -10.07 -8.79
CA LEU A 75 -9.76 -10.58 -8.55
C LEU A 75 -8.90 -10.32 -9.80
N ARG A 76 -8.40 -9.10 -9.95
CA ARG A 76 -7.59 -8.68 -11.12
C ARG A 76 -6.10 -8.53 -10.79
N VAL A 77 -5.21 -9.01 -11.65
CA VAL A 77 -3.77 -8.72 -11.52
C VAL A 77 -3.45 -7.47 -12.35
N HIS A 78 -2.66 -6.54 -11.81
CA HIS A 78 -2.52 -5.19 -12.41
C HIS A 78 -1.25 -5.02 -13.23
N ASN A 79 -0.20 -5.78 -12.92
CA ASN A 79 1.06 -5.69 -13.65
C ASN A 79 1.08 -6.62 -14.86
N ALA A 80 1.21 -6.04 -16.06
CA ALA A 80 1.19 -6.78 -17.33
C ALA A 80 2.52 -7.50 -17.68
N SER A 81 3.53 -7.42 -16.81
CA SER A 81 4.89 -7.95 -17.07
C SER A 81 5.16 -9.34 -16.48
N HIS A 82 4.14 -10.02 -15.97
CA HIS A 82 4.32 -11.34 -15.36
C HIS A 82 4.53 -12.44 -16.41
N LEU A 83 5.42 -13.38 -16.08
CA LEU A 83 5.70 -14.56 -16.90
C LEU A 83 4.99 -15.78 -16.33
N LEU A 84 4.20 -16.46 -17.15
CA LEU A 84 3.63 -17.77 -16.87
C LEU A 84 4.32 -18.82 -17.75
N ARG A 85 5.16 -19.65 -17.15
CA ARG A 85 6.02 -20.62 -17.85
C ARG A 85 5.60 -22.06 -17.56
N PHE A 86 5.48 -22.87 -18.60
CA PHE A 86 5.17 -24.30 -18.51
C PHE A 86 6.38 -25.14 -18.92
N ILE A 87 6.81 -26.03 -18.03
CA ILE A 87 7.99 -26.87 -18.21
C ILE A 87 7.72 -28.30 -17.75
N ASP A 88 8.50 -29.27 -18.24
CA ASP A 88 8.49 -30.62 -17.70
C ASP A 88 9.45 -30.75 -16.51
N GLN A 89 9.36 -31.90 -15.81
CA GLN A 89 10.22 -32.18 -14.67
C GLN A 89 11.71 -32.20 -15.01
N ALA A 90 12.11 -32.80 -16.13
CA ALA A 90 13.52 -32.93 -16.49
C ALA A 90 14.18 -31.57 -16.77
N THR A 91 13.43 -30.69 -17.43
CA THR A 91 13.83 -29.30 -17.73
C THR A 91 13.93 -28.49 -16.44
N TYR A 92 12.96 -28.62 -15.54
CA TYR A 92 13.01 -27.97 -14.23
C TYR A 92 14.25 -28.38 -13.42
N GLU A 93 14.51 -29.68 -13.33
CA GLU A 93 15.63 -30.22 -12.56
C GLU A 93 16.98 -29.81 -13.16
N ALA A 94 17.06 -29.72 -14.50
CA ALA A 94 18.25 -29.22 -15.20
C ALA A 94 18.50 -27.73 -14.93
N GLU A 95 17.46 -26.89 -14.93
CA GLU A 95 17.59 -25.44 -14.70
C GLU A 95 17.90 -25.09 -13.23
N ILE A 96 17.30 -25.82 -12.27
CA ILE A 96 17.50 -25.55 -10.84
C ILE A 96 18.75 -26.25 -10.29
N GLY A 97 19.30 -27.24 -11.00
CA GLY A 97 20.48 -27.99 -10.56
C GLY A 97 20.23 -28.92 -9.37
N SER A 98 18.95 -29.26 -9.08
CA SER A 98 18.57 -30.22 -8.04
C SER A 98 17.33 -31.01 -8.44
N THR A 99 17.25 -32.25 -7.96
CA THR A 99 16.10 -33.14 -8.26
C THR A 99 14.86 -32.73 -7.47
N LEU A 100 13.69 -32.84 -8.10
CA LEU A 100 12.43 -32.59 -7.41
C LEU A 100 12.24 -33.66 -6.33
N SER A 101 11.87 -33.23 -5.12
CA SER A 101 11.64 -34.17 -4.01
C SER A 101 10.59 -35.21 -4.41
N LYS A 102 10.87 -36.50 -4.11
CA LYS A 102 9.98 -37.63 -4.41
C LYS A 102 8.56 -37.49 -3.82
N ASN A 103 8.40 -36.60 -2.84
CA ASN A 103 7.12 -36.37 -2.16
C ASN A 103 6.23 -35.31 -2.85
N VAL A 104 6.71 -34.67 -3.92
CA VAL A 104 5.95 -33.64 -4.65
C VAL A 104 5.17 -34.28 -5.79
N SER A 105 3.84 -34.23 -5.70
CA SER A 105 2.94 -34.65 -6.78
C SER A 105 2.92 -33.63 -7.92
N LEU A 106 2.99 -34.09 -9.17
CA LEU A 106 2.78 -33.26 -10.34
C LEU A 106 1.28 -33.22 -10.71
N PRO A 107 0.75 -32.09 -11.19
CA PRO A 107 1.44 -30.85 -11.54
C PRO A 107 1.85 -30.03 -10.30
N ALA A 108 3.06 -29.48 -10.31
CA ALA A 108 3.59 -28.63 -9.24
C ALA A 108 3.73 -27.17 -9.71
N SER A 109 3.89 -26.24 -8.77
CA SER A 109 4.03 -24.82 -9.12
C SER A 109 5.01 -24.07 -8.22
N ARG A 110 5.80 -23.20 -8.85
CA ARG A 110 6.77 -22.30 -8.21
C ARG A 110 6.49 -20.86 -8.61
N ILE A 111 6.82 -19.93 -7.72
CA ILE A 111 6.75 -18.49 -7.99
C ILE A 111 8.07 -17.87 -7.53
N ASP A 112 8.70 -17.11 -8.42
CA ASP A 112 9.90 -16.34 -8.15
C ASP A 112 9.62 -14.85 -8.41
N ASN A 113 10.23 -13.97 -7.62
CA ASN A 113 10.07 -12.52 -7.75
C ASN A 113 11.27 -11.92 -8.49
N VAL A 114 11.01 -11.17 -9.57
CA VAL A 114 12.03 -10.43 -10.32
C VAL A 114 12.15 -9.04 -9.70
N THR A 115 13.11 -8.90 -8.78
CA THR A 115 13.30 -7.71 -7.93
C THR A 115 13.45 -6.41 -8.72
N ALA A 116 14.01 -6.47 -9.94
CA ALA A 116 14.26 -5.31 -10.79
C ALA A 116 13.00 -4.73 -11.45
N SER A 117 11.99 -5.55 -11.76
CA SER A 117 10.79 -5.14 -12.52
C SER A 117 9.49 -5.22 -11.72
N ARG A 118 9.55 -5.66 -10.45
CA ARG A 118 8.37 -6.01 -9.63
C ARG A 118 7.44 -7.01 -10.34
N ALA A 119 7.98 -7.81 -11.24
CA ALA A 119 7.27 -8.87 -11.95
C ALA A 119 7.47 -10.21 -11.26
N TYR A 120 6.52 -11.13 -11.44
CA TYR A 120 6.64 -12.50 -10.96
C TYR A 120 6.81 -13.46 -12.12
N ASN A 121 7.65 -14.46 -11.90
CA ASN A 121 7.81 -15.62 -12.77
C ASN A 121 7.08 -16.80 -12.11
N VAL A 122 6.00 -17.24 -12.74
CA VAL A 122 5.20 -18.39 -12.30
C VAL A 122 5.53 -19.58 -13.16
N THR A 123 6.08 -20.62 -12.56
CA THR A 123 6.48 -21.85 -13.26
C THR A 123 5.53 -22.97 -12.88
N ILE A 124 4.87 -23.56 -13.87
CA ILE A 124 4.04 -24.77 -13.73
C ILE A 124 4.83 -25.96 -14.27
N ILE A 125 5.10 -26.93 -13.40
CA ILE A 125 5.82 -28.16 -13.71
C ILE A 125 4.79 -29.23 -14.04
N LEU A 126 4.77 -29.66 -15.30
CA LEU A 126 3.80 -30.60 -15.84
C LEU A 126 4.28 -32.05 -15.71
N PRO A 127 3.36 -33.02 -15.47
CA PRO A 127 3.66 -34.44 -15.62
C PRO A 127 3.86 -34.81 -17.10
N LYS A 128 4.47 -35.98 -17.36
CA LYS A 128 4.76 -36.46 -18.72
C LYS A 128 3.50 -36.67 -19.58
N LYS A 129 2.36 -36.96 -18.96
CA LYS A 129 1.06 -37.16 -19.63
C LYS A 129 -0.03 -36.38 -18.89
N LEU A 130 -0.96 -35.80 -19.63
CA LEU A 130 -2.16 -35.13 -19.12
C LEU A 130 -3.40 -36.01 -19.38
N ASP A 131 -3.37 -37.25 -18.90
CA ASP A 131 -4.37 -38.29 -19.21
C ASP A 131 -5.55 -38.35 -18.23
N SER A 132 -5.48 -37.60 -17.12
CA SER A 132 -6.53 -37.58 -16.11
C SER A 132 -7.12 -36.19 -15.89
N ALA A 133 -8.43 -36.20 -15.63
CA ALA A 133 -9.22 -35.09 -15.15
C ALA A 133 -8.57 -34.33 -13.96
N GLU A 134 -8.02 -35.08 -13.02
CA GLU A 134 -7.41 -34.55 -11.81
C GLU A 134 -6.18 -33.69 -12.10
N ILE A 135 -5.36 -34.10 -13.06
CA ILE A 135 -4.18 -33.32 -13.46
C ILE A 135 -4.63 -31.94 -13.95
N ILE A 136 -5.69 -31.87 -14.75
CA ILE A 136 -6.21 -30.61 -15.28
C ILE A 136 -6.75 -29.72 -14.16
N VAL A 137 -7.54 -30.27 -13.24
CA VAL A 137 -8.04 -29.53 -12.06
C VAL A 137 -6.89 -29.02 -11.19
N ASN A 138 -5.83 -29.81 -11.00
CA ASN A 138 -4.66 -29.40 -10.23
C ASN A 138 -3.83 -28.32 -10.94
N ILE A 139 -3.75 -28.33 -12.28
CA ILE A 139 -3.17 -27.22 -13.06
C ILE A 139 -3.98 -25.94 -12.81
N THR A 140 -5.31 -25.99 -12.96
CA THR A 140 -6.20 -24.84 -12.71
C THR A 140 -6.04 -24.30 -11.29
N ARG A 141 -6.05 -25.17 -10.28
CA ARG A 141 -5.87 -24.78 -8.88
C ARG A 141 -4.51 -24.14 -8.64
N ASN A 142 -3.44 -24.69 -9.23
CA ASN A 142 -2.10 -24.11 -9.12
C ASN A 142 -2.03 -22.71 -9.72
N LEU A 143 -2.64 -22.50 -10.89
CA LEU A 143 -2.76 -21.19 -11.54
C LEU A 143 -3.50 -20.21 -10.62
N PHE A 144 -4.69 -20.57 -10.14
CA PHE A 144 -5.44 -19.71 -9.22
C PHE A 144 -4.66 -19.38 -7.94
N SER A 145 -3.98 -20.36 -7.36
CA SER A 145 -3.20 -20.17 -6.13
C SER A 145 -2.03 -19.21 -6.31
N LYS A 146 -1.31 -19.28 -7.45
CA LYS A 146 -0.16 -18.40 -7.69
C LYS A 146 -0.59 -17.00 -8.15
N LEU A 147 -1.51 -16.92 -9.10
CA LEU A 147 -1.89 -15.66 -9.73
C LEU A 147 -2.85 -14.85 -8.85
N PHE A 148 -3.95 -15.44 -8.43
CA PHE A 148 -5.02 -14.74 -7.70
C PHE A 148 -4.95 -14.97 -6.18
N GLY A 149 -4.19 -15.98 -5.76
CA GLY A 149 -3.78 -16.15 -4.38
C GLY A 149 -2.57 -15.27 -4.03
N ASN A 150 -1.40 -15.56 -4.60
CA ASN A 150 -0.15 -14.95 -4.14
C ASN A 150 0.13 -13.58 -4.78
N ILE A 151 0.15 -13.48 -6.12
CA ILE A 151 0.45 -12.22 -6.83
C ILE A 151 -0.58 -11.16 -6.46
N PHE A 152 -1.87 -11.46 -6.63
CA PHE A 152 -2.96 -10.55 -6.25
C PHE A 152 -2.83 -10.06 -4.80
N PHE A 153 -2.51 -10.95 -3.85
CA PHE A 153 -2.33 -10.53 -2.46
C PHE A 153 -1.16 -9.55 -2.29
N ASN A 154 -0.02 -9.80 -2.94
CA ASN A 154 1.13 -8.92 -2.85
C ASN A 154 0.91 -7.58 -3.57
N GLU A 155 0.15 -7.56 -4.66
CA GLU A 155 -0.10 -6.35 -5.46
C GLU A 155 -1.24 -5.49 -4.94
N GLN A 156 -2.32 -6.10 -4.45
CA GLN A 156 -3.53 -5.38 -4.07
C GLN A 156 -3.79 -5.32 -2.57
N ILE A 157 -3.44 -6.37 -1.83
CA ILE A 157 -3.79 -6.47 -0.40
C ILE A 157 -2.64 -5.93 0.46
N LEU A 158 -1.43 -6.44 0.27
CA LEU A 158 -0.25 -6.08 1.06
C LEU A 158 0.05 -4.57 1.07
N PRO A 159 -0.15 -3.81 -0.04
CA PRO A 159 0.12 -2.37 -0.04
C PRO A 159 -0.86 -1.54 0.79
N LEU A 160 -2.01 -2.07 1.22
CA LEU A 160 -2.95 -1.31 2.04
C LEU A 160 -2.35 -1.00 3.41
N GLU A 161 -2.55 0.24 3.89
CA GLU A 161 -1.95 0.76 5.14
C GLU A 161 -2.14 -0.18 6.34
N PHE A 162 -3.32 -0.77 6.47
CA PHE A 162 -3.66 -1.72 7.52
C PHE A 162 -2.71 -2.92 7.60
N TYR A 163 -2.30 -3.46 6.44
CA TYR A 163 -1.39 -4.61 6.35
C TYR A 163 0.08 -4.18 6.38
N GLN A 164 0.41 -3.01 5.82
CA GLN A 164 1.78 -2.48 5.90
C GLN A 164 2.26 -2.29 7.35
N GLN A 165 1.36 -1.91 8.26
CA GLN A 165 1.66 -1.83 9.70
C GLN A 165 2.19 -3.15 10.29
N SER A 166 1.79 -4.29 9.71
CA SER A 166 2.27 -5.63 10.12
C SER A 166 3.43 -6.14 9.26
N ALA A 167 3.60 -5.61 8.04
CA ALA A 167 4.73 -5.92 7.15
C ALA A 167 6.04 -5.25 7.62
N LYS A 168 5.93 -4.17 8.42
CA LYS A 168 7.05 -3.50 9.10
C LYS A 168 7.53 -4.23 10.37
N GLY A 169 7.36 -5.54 10.49
CA GLY A 169 7.98 -6.32 11.58
C GLY A 169 9.51 -6.30 11.48
N ARG A 170 10.20 -5.92 12.58
CA ARG A 170 11.67 -5.90 12.78
C ARG A 170 12.53 -5.63 11.53
N LYS A 171 12.18 -4.66 10.68
CA LYS A 171 13.17 -4.13 9.74
C LYS A 171 14.16 -3.31 10.55
N GLN A 172 15.48 -3.45 10.33
CA GLN A 172 16.40 -2.46 10.85
C GLN A 172 15.99 -1.10 10.30
N ILE A 173 15.85 -0.10 11.15
CA ILE A 173 15.61 1.27 10.70
C ILE A 173 16.87 1.67 9.93
N THR A 174 16.69 1.87 8.65
CA THR A 174 17.68 2.42 7.74
C THR A 174 17.15 3.77 7.31
N ALA A 175 17.96 4.81 7.51
CA ALA A 175 17.74 6.11 6.91
C ALA A 175 18.75 6.25 5.77
N GLU A 176 18.32 6.78 4.62
CA GLU A 176 19.26 7.13 3.56
C GLU A 176 20.10 8.35 3.98
N ILE A 177 21.27 8.53 3.36
CA ILE A 177 22.19 9.64 3.66
C ILE A 177 21.49 11.01 3.65
N PRO A 178 20.62 11.35 2.67
CA PRO A 178 19.89 12.62 2.70
C PRO A 178 19.00 12.77 3.93
N GLU A 179 18.38 11.68 4.38
CA GLU A 179 17.48 11.69 5.54
C GLU A 179 18.26 11.87 6.85
N ILE A 180 19.45 11.26 6.95
CA ILE A 180 20.37 11.47 8.07
C ILE A 180 20.79 12.95 8.12
N LEU A 181 21.17 13.54 6.99
CA LEU A 181 21.59 14.94 6.90
C LEU A 181 20.43 15.89 7.24
N ASP A 182 19.23 15.64 6.70
CA ASP A 182 18.01 16.40 7.03
C ASP A 182 17.71 16.34 8.53
N LEU A 183 17.77 15.14 9.12
CA LEU A 183 17.52 14.93 10.54
C LEU A 183 18.52 15.69 11.43
N VAL A 184 19.80 15.63 11.10
CA VAL A 184 20.86 16.33 11.85
C VAL A 184 20.70 17.84 11.76
N GLU A 185 20.29 18.37 10.61
CA GLU A 185 20.09 19.80 10.38
C GLU A 185 18.80 20.32 11.04
N GLU A 186 17.67 19.62 10.84
CA GLU A 186 16.36 20.05 11.34
C GLU A 186 16.27 20.01 12.86
N LEU A 187 16.75 18.91 13.46
CA LEU A 187 16.72 18.74 14.92
C LEU A 187 17.94 19.38 15.61
N ASN A 188 18.88 19.94 14.85
CA ASN A 188 20.17 20.42 15.37
C ASN A 188 20.84 19.38 16.29
N PHE A 189 20.83 18.11 15.88
CA PHE A 189 21.28 16.99 16.71
C PHE A 189 22.79 17.05 16.96
N HIS A 190 23.24 16.88 18.21
CA HIS A 190 24.65 16.88 18.56
C HIS A 190 25.16 15.44 18.60
N SER A 191 26.18 15.17 17.79
CA SER A 191 26.77 13.84 17.60
C SER A 191 28.27 13.93 17.82
N ASN A 192 28.82 12.99 18.60
CA ASN A 192 30.25 12.92 18.89
C ASN A 192 31.04 12.66 17.59
N SER A 193 30.53 11.80 16.72
CA SER A 193 31.12 11.54 15.40
C SER A 193 31.16 12.80 14.52
N LEU A 194 30.09 13.58 14.51
CA LEU A 194 30.03 14.83 13.74
C LEU A 194 30.97 15.89 14.32
N GLU A 195 30.96 16.06 15.64
CA GLU A 195 31.79 17.04 16.34
C GLU A 195 33.28 16.73 16.18
N GLY A 196 33.68 15.47 16.36
CA GLY A 196 35.06 15.04 16.14
C GLY A 196 35.55 15.28 14.72
N HIS A 197 34.68 15.08 13.71
CA HIS A 197 35.03 15.41 12.33
C HIS A 197 35.13 16.92 12.10
N CYS A 198 34.19 17.71 12.65
CA CYS A 198 34.25 19.17 12.57
C CYS A 198 35.52 19.73 13.23
N GLU A 199 35.96 19.16 14.35
CA GLU A 199 37.23 19.53 15.00
C GLU A 199 38.45 19.20 14.13
N SER A 200 38.44 18.05 13.44
CA SER A 200 39.50 17.65 12.53
C SER A 200 39.62 18.62 11.34
N VAL A 201 38.48 18.99 10.75
CA VAL A 201 38.39 20.00 9.69
C VAL A 201 38.82 21.38 10.21
N ALA A 202 38.38 21.80 11.39
CA ALA A 202 38.80 23.06 11.97
C ALA A 202 40.31 23.12 12.18
N LYS A 203 40.93 22.02 12.67
CA LYS A 203 42.39 21.91 12.82
C LYS A 203 43.12 21.98 11.50
N SER A 204 42.64 21.31 10.44
CA SER A 204 43.29 21.34 9.12
C SER A 204 43.28 22.72 8.49
N TYR A 205 42.24 23.52 8.75
CA TYR A 205 42.10 24.89 8.23
C TYR A 205 42.50 25.99 9.23
N ARG A 206 42.99 25.63 10.43
CA ARG A 206 43.35 26.57 11.52
C ARG A 206 42.20 27.49 11.95
N LEU A 207 40.97 26.97 11.92
CA LEU A 207 39.74 27.64 12.32
C LEU A 207 39.43 27.39 13.80
N SER A 208 38.67 28.30 14.43
CA SER A 208 38.27 28.17 15.84
C SER A 208 36.89 27.55 15.97
N MET A 209 36.79 26.38 16.61
CA MET A 209 35.50 25.71 16.83
C MET A 209 34.51 26.53 17.65
N GLU A 210 34.98 27.26 18.67
CA GLU A 210 34.12 28.12 19.51
C GLU A 210 33.47 29.26 18.73
N LYS A 211 34.15 29.81 17.72
CA LYS A 211 33.66 30.96 16.93
C LYS A 211 32.98 30.54 15.62
N GLU A 212 33.42 29.46 15.00
CA GLU A 212 33.05 29.10 13.63
C GLU A 212 32.39 27.73 13.51
N GLY A 213 32.26 26.97 14.61
CA GLY A 213 31.75 25.59 14.59
C GLY A 213 30.38 25.44 13.91
N ALA A 214 29.44 26.36 14.14
CA ALA A 214 28.14 26.33 13.48
C ALA A 214 28.22 26.56 11.95
N LYS A 215 29.15 27.39 11.50
CA LYS A 215 29.39 27.63 10.06
C LYS A 215 30.05 26.42 9.42
N ILE A 216 31.07 25.86 10.07
CA ILE A 216 31.79 24.64 9.63
C ILE A 216 30.79 23.50 9.48
N ARG A 217 29.96 23.25 10.50
CA ARG A 217 28.93 22.22 10.47
C ARG A 217 27.97 22.41 9.29
N LYS A 218 27.47 23.64 9.08
CA LYS A 218 26.55 23.91 7.97
C LYS A 218 27.21 23.71 6.59
N GLN A 219 28.46 24.11 6.43
CA GLN A 219 29.22 23.90 5.20
C GLN A 219 29.45 22.41 4.94
N LEU A 220 29.88 21.67 5.96
CA LEU A 220 30.13 20.23 5.89
C LEU A 220 28.86 19.45 5.47
N LEU A 221 27.71 19.74 6.09
CA LEU A 221 26.44 19.12 5.71
C LEU A 221 26.08 19.45 4.25
N GLY A 222 26.32 20.69 3.80
CA GLY A 222 26.14 21.10 2.41
C GLY A 222 27.05 20.35 1.44
N GLU A 223 28.34 20.22 1.77
CA GLU A 223 29.32 19.46 0.99
C GLU A 223 28.94 17.99 0.87
N TRP A 224 28.55 17.35 1.97
CA TRP A 224 28.10 15.95 1.94
C TRP A 224 26.82 15.76 1.13
N ARG A 225 25.89 16.72 1.13
CA ARG A 225 24.71 16.70 0.24
C ARG A 225 25.11 16.73 -1.23
N GLU A 226 26.05 17.59 -1.61
CA GLU A 226 26.51 17.67 -3.00
C GLU A 226 27.30 16.42 -3.40
N LYS A 227 28.25 15.96 -2.57
CA LYS A 227 28.99 14.70 -2.80
C LYS A 227 28.05 13.50 -2.94
N TRP A 228 26.98 13.44 -2.15
CA TRP A 228 25.98 12.39 -2.28
C TRP A 228 25.28 12.43 -3.65
N LYS A 229 24.86 13.60 -4.12
CA LYS A 229 24.18 13.75 -5.43
C LYS A 229 25.05 13.28 -6.59
N VAL A 230 26.36 13.55 -6.53
CA VAL A 230 27.32 13.12 -7.56
C VAL A 230 27.99 11.77 -7.25
N GLN A 231 27.49 11.04 -6.24
CA GLN A 231 27.99 9.71 -5.82
C GLN A 231 29.50 9.68 -5.51
N SER A 232 30.03 10.75 -4.93
CA SER A 232 31.46 10.94 -4.65
C SER A 232 31.81 10.95 -3.16
N LEU A 233 30.94 10.44 -2.29
CA LEU A 233 31.22 10.31 -0.86
C LEU A 233 32.28 9.22 -0.61
N SER A 234 33.29 9.55 0.19
CA SER A 234 34.32 8.58 0.56
C SER A 234 33.78 7.52 1.53
N THR A 235 34.46 6.37 1.61
CA THR A 235 34.10 5.30 2.56
C THR A 235 34.14 5.79 4.01
N GLU A 236 35.09 6.66 4.34
CA GLU A 236 35.19 7.28 5.68
C GLU A 236 33.99 8.18 5.98
N GLU A 237 33.58 9.03 5.03
CA GLU A 237 32.40 9.90 5.18
C GLU A 237 31.11 9.08 5.36
N GLN A 238 30.97 7.99 4.60
CA GLN A 238 29.85 7.06 4.75
C GLN A 238 29.83 6.39 6.13
N HIS A 239 30.99 5.98 6.65
CA HIS A 239 31.09 5.43 8.00
C HIS A 239 30.72 6.46 9.07
N ILE A 240 31.18 7.71 8.94
CA ILE A 240 30.82 8.80 9.87
C ILE A 240 29.30 9.02 9.87
N LEU A 241 28.66 9.10 8.70
CA LEU A 241 27.21 9.26 8.59
C LEU A 241 26.43 8.10 9.23
N SER A 242 26.91 6.87 9.06
CA SER A 242 26.35 5.69 9.72
C SER A 242 26.50 5.76 11.25
N SER A 243 27.64 6.24 11.75
CA SER A 243 27.88 6.43 13.19
C SER A 243 26.97 7.50 13.77
N ILE A 244 26.82 8.65 13.09
CA ILE A 244 25.89 9.72 13.49
C ILE A 244 24.46 9.18 13.65
N PHE A 245 23.99 8.38 12.68
CA PHE A 245 22.65 7.80 12.76
C PHE A 245 22.51 6.75 13.88
N THR A 246 23.60 6.03 14.19
CA THR A 246 23.62 5.08 15.31
C THR A 246 23.53 5.80 16.65
N GLU A 247 24.32 6.86 16.84
CA GLU A 247 24.27 7.73 18.02
C GLU A 247 22.90 8.38 18.18
N PHE A 248 22.28 8.81 17.08
CA PHE A 248 20.92 9.34 17.11
C PHE A 248 19.90 8.33 17.64
N LYS A 249 19.91 7.09 17.11
CA LYS A 249 19.00 6.03 17.58
C LYS A 249 19.19 5.73 19.06
N GLU A 250 20.43 5.75 19.55
CA GLU A 250 20.73 5.51 20.96
C GLU A 250 20.26 6.67 21.84
N SER A 251 20.54 7.91 21.44
CA SER A 251 20.07 9.11 22.15
C SER A 251 18.54 9.20 22.20
N PHE A 252 17.86 8.89 21.10
CA PHE A 252 16.39 8.87 21.08
C PHE A 252 15.81 7.80 22.00
N ARG A 253 16.47 6.64 22.12
CA ARG A 253 16.05 5.58 23.06
C ARG A 253 16.20 5.98 24.52
N THR A 254 17.26 6.71 24.86
CA THR A 254 17.53 7.10 26.25
C THR A 254 16.71 8.30 26.71
N ASN A 255 16.39 9.25 25.81
CA ASN A 255 15.63 10.45 26.17
C ASN A 255 14.63 10.88 25.08
N PRO A 256 13.55 10.11 24.84
CA PRO A 256 12.58 10.43 23.77
C PRO A 256 11.83 11.74 24.01
N GLU A 257 11.60 12.15 25.26
CA GLU A 257 10.82 13.35 25.59
C GLU A 257 11.49 14.64 25.10
N GLN A 258 12.82 14.73 25.22
CA GLN A 258 13.58 15.89 24.73
C GLN A 258 13.47 16.02 23.20
N PHE A 259 13.54 14.90 22.47
CA PHE A 259 13.33 14.90 21.02
C PHE A 259 11.91 15.28 20.66
N ASN A 260 10.92 14.75 21.39
CA ASN A 260 9.52 15.06 21.15
C ASN A 260 9.24 16.55 21.31
N GLN A 261 9.76 17.19 22.37
CA GLN A 261 9.65 18.63 22.58
C GLN A 261 10.30 19.44 21.45
N THR A 262 11.54 19.09 21.08
CA THR A 262 12.26 19.74 19.97
C THR A 262 11.47 19.64 18.65
N VAL A 263 10.90 18.47 18.37
CA VAL A 263 10.07 18.24 17.18
C VAL A 263 8.80 19.06 17.21
N VAL A 264 8.11 19.14 18.35
CA VAL A 264 6.91 19.96 18.52
C VAL A 264 7.21 21.43 18.26
N GLU A 265 8.31 21.94 18.81
CA GLU A 265 8.74 23.33 18.61
C GLU A 265 9.02 23.60 17.13
N ARG A 266 9.73 22.70 16.45
CA ARG A 266 9.99 22.81 15.01
C ARG A 266 8.73 22.77 14.17
N ILE A 267 7.79 21.88 14.47
CA ILE A 267 6.48 21.83 13.80
C ILE A 267 5.72 23.14 14.01
N LYS A 268 5.69 23.67 15.24
CA LYS A 268 5.03 24.95 15.55
C LYS A 268 5.70 26.11 14.81
N GLN A 269 7.03 26.11 14.73
CA GLN A 269 7.79 27.11 13.97
C GLN A 269 7.43 27.04 12.48
N LEU A 270 7.45 25.86 11.87
CA LEU A 270 7.08 25.68 10.46
C LEU A 270 5.61 26.06 10.22
N ASN A 271 4.71 25.67 11.11
CA ASN A 271 3.29 26.00 11.01
C ASN A 271 3.02 27.50 11.19
N SER A 272 3.82 28.23 11.96
CA SER A 272 3.70 29.69 12.07
C SER A 272 4.07 30.41 10.76
N GLN A 273 4.85 29.77 9.89
CA GLN A 273 5.27 30.32 8.60
C GLN A 273 4.36 29.88 7.45
N LEU A 274 3.81 28.66 7.53
CA LEU A 274 3.02 28.04 6.46
C LEU A 274 1.52 28.00 6.74
N HIS A 275 1.10 28.02 8.01
CA HIS A 275 -0.28 27.84 8.45
C HIS A 275 -0.96 26.62 7.80
N PHE A 276 -0.32 25.45 7.91
CA PHE A 276 -0.82 24.20 7.34
C PHE A 276 -1.74 23.41 8.28
N ILE A 277 -1.67 23.67 9.59
CA ILE A 277 -2.69 23.23 10.56
C ILE A 277 -3.75 24.32 10.62
N LEU A 278 -4.94 24.02 10.11
CA LEU A 278 -6.00 25.00 9.96
C LEU A 278 -6.71 25.25 11.30
N PRO A 279 -7.32 26.44 11.51
CA PRO A 279 -7.97 26.78 12.77
C PRO A 279 -8.98 25.75 13.29
N HIS A 280 -9.75 25.10 12.41
CA HIS A 280 -10.73 24.08 12.81
C HIS A 280 -10.10 22.72 13.19
N GLU A 281 -8.84 22.49 12.85
CA GLU A 281 -8.11 21.26 13.15
C GLU A 281 -7.27 21.40 14.44
N ARG A 282 -6.97 22.64 14.84
CA ARG A 282 -6.02 22.98 15.90
C ARG A 282 -6.25 22.21 17.19
N GLN A 283 -7.50 22.14 17.67
CA GLN A 283 -7.83 21.45 18.91
C GLN A 283 -7.52 19.94 18.84
N ALA A 284 -7.73 19.30 17.68
CA ALA A 284 -7.42 17.90 17.51
C ALA A 284 -5.90 17.65 17.54
N TYR A 285 -5.12 18.53 16.90
CA TYR A 285 -3.65 18.47 16.94
C TYR A 285 -3.09 18.73 18.33
N GLU A 286 -3.65 19.68 19.09
CA GLU A 286 -3.27 19.95 20.49
C GLU A 286 -3.57 18.73 21.38
N ARG A 287 -4.70 18.03 21.18
CA ARG A 287 -4.99 16.77 21.89
C ARG A 287 -4.02 15.65 21.50
N PHE A 288 -3.72 15.50 20.21
CA PHE A 288 -2.75 14.48 19.77
C PHE A 288 -1.34 14.75 20.32
N GLU A 289 -0.93 16.01 20.37
CA GLU A 289 0.35 16.43 20.97
C GLU A 289 0.45 15.96 22.43
N GLN A 290 -0.63 16.12 23.21
CA GLN A 290 -0.67 15.78 24.63
C GLN A 290 -0.88 14.28 24.91
N GLU A 291 -1.79 13.63 24.17
CA GLU A 291 -2.26 12.29 24.50
C GLU A 291 -1.63 11.18 23.64
N ARG A 292 -1.24 11.49 22.40
CA ARG A 292 -0.85 10.49 21.37
C ARG A 292 0.21 11.02 20.42
N PHE A 293 1.43 11.24 20.94
CA PHE A 293 2.52 11.85 20.18
C PHE A 293 2.84 11.21 18.82
N THR A 294 2.86 9.87 18.73
CA THR A 294 3.06 9.17 17.44
C THR A 294 1.97 9.48 16.42
N HIS A 295 0.71 9.63 16.87
CA HIS A 295 -0.39 10.02 15.99
C HIS A 295 -0.28 11.49 15.57
N TYR A 296 0.21 12.36 16.46
CA TYR A 296 0.52 13.76 16.14
C TYR A 296 1.56 13.85 15.02
N ILE A 297 2.72 13.18 15.16
CA ILE A 297 3.77 13.16 14.13
C ILE A 297 3.22 12.65 12.80
N ARG A 298 2.51 11.51 12.80
CA ARG A 298 1.96 10.93 11.57
C ARG A 298 0.98 11.87 10.87
N SER A 299 0.11 12.53 11.64
CA SER A 299 -0.87 13.47 11.10
C SER A 299 -0.22 14.73 10.51
N VAL A 300 0.91 15.18 11.08
CA VAL A 300 1.69 16.28 10.52
C VAL A 300 2.44 15.83 9.27
N LEU A 301 3.06 14.65 9.29
CA LEU A 301 3.77 14.05 8.16
C LEU A 301 2.87 13.97 6.92
N HIS A 302 1.67 13.41 7.05
CA HIS A 302 0.71 13.29 5.94
C HIS A 302 0.34 14.66 5.33
N LYS A 303 0.21 15.71 6.16
CA LYS A 303 -0.05 17.06 5.65
C LYS A 303 1.14 17.62 4.87
N LEU A 304 2.36 17.41 5.36
CA LEU A 304 3.57 17.86 4.66
C LEU A 304 3.79 17.08 3.34
N GLU A 305 3.48 15.79 3.32
CA GLU A 305 3.50 14.96 2.10
C GLU A 305 2.51 15.47 1.06
N GLU A 306 1.27 15.73 1.47
CA GLU A 306 0.26 16.31 0.58
C GLU A 306 0.70 17.66 0.03
N ILE A 307 1.16 18.57 0.90
CA ILE A 307 1.64 19.89 0.51
C ILE A 307 2.82 19.77 -0.47
N SER A 308 3.77 18.87 -0.20
CA SER A 308 4.92 18.61 -1.06
C SER A 308 4.48 18.08 -2.43
N SER A 309 3.52 17.16 -2.47
CA SER A 309 2.96 16.61 -3.71
C SER A 309 2.24 17.68 -4.53
N LEU A 310 1.39 18.49 -3.90
CA LEU A 310 0.67 19.58 -4.56
C LEU A 310 1.61 20.68 -5.07
N SER A 311 2.66 20.99 -4.33
CA SER A 311 3.68 21.97 -4.75
C SER A 311 4.45 21.47 -5.97
N GLY A 312 4.89 20.20 -5.93
CA GLY A 312 5.56 19.55 -7.06
C GLY A 312 4.68 19.51 -8.31
N PHE A 313 3.39 19.18 -8.15
CA PHE A 313 2.42 19.21 -9.24
C PHE A 313 2.25 20.61 -9.85
N VAL A 314 2.18 21.66 -9.02
CA VAL A 314 2.11 23.05 -9.49
C VAL A 314 3.37 23.45 -10.29
N GLU A 315 4.55 23.05 -9.82
CA GLU A 315 5.82 23.33 -10.49
C GLU A 315 5.93 22.58 -11.83
N GLU A 316 5.58 21.30 -11.85
CA GLU A 316 5.56 20.48 -13.06
C GLU A 316 4.59 21.04 -14.11
N LEU A 317 3.37 21.38 -13.71
CA LEU A 317 2.38 22.01 -14.61
C LEU A 317 2.89 23.34 -15.15
N HIS A 318 3.48 24.18 -14.30
CA HIS A 318 4.05 25.44 -14.75
C HIS A 318 5.18 25.21 -15.78
N GLU A 319 6.05 24.21 -15.59
CA GLU A 319 7.09 23.87 -16.56
C GLU A 319 6.53 23.28 -17.86
N GLN A 320 5.48 22.45 -17.78
CA GLN A 320 4.81 21.89 -18.95
C GLN A 320 4.13 22.98 -19.78
N LEU A 321 3.41 23.91 -19.16
CA LEU A 321 2.73 25.01 -19.87
C LEU A 321 3.70 26.04 -20.47
N ASN A 322 4.94 26.12 -19.97
CA ASN A 322 5.99 26.91 -20.58
C ASN A 322 6.62 26.23 -21.82
N LYS A 323 6.40 24.92 -22.03
CA LYS A 323 6.85 24.18 -23.22
C LYS A 323 5.74 24.20 -24.28
N SER A 324 6.10 24.19 -25.57
CA SER A 324 5.17 24.35 -26.71
C SER A 324 3.95 23.40 -26.62
N PRO A 325 2.72 23.87 -26.89
CA PRO A 325 1.47 23.12 -26.68
C PRO A 325 1.22 21.96 -27.66
N GLU A 326 2.08 21.73 -28.66
CA GLU A 326 1.84 20.73 -29.73
C GLU A 326 1.77 19.26 -29.26
N VAL A 327 2.14 18.95 -28.00
CA VAL A 327 2.21 17.57 -27.47
C VAL A 327 1.38 17.37 -26.19
N VAL A 328 0.73 18.42 -25.66
CA VAL A 328 0.14 18.38 -24.31
C VAL A 328 -1.39 18.28 -24.36
N ASP A 329 -1.96 17.23 -23.74
CA ASP A 329 -3.42 17.11 -23.52
C ASP A 329 -3.90 18.14 -22.48
N LEU A 330 -4.23 19.34 -22.97
CA LEU A 330 -4.67 20.47 -22.14
C LEU A 330 -6.00 20.18 -21.40
N ASP A 331 -6.90 19.39 -21.99
CA ASP A 331 -8.18 19.03 -21.37
C ASP A 331 -7.99 18.06 -20.20
N GLY A 332 -7.13 17.05 -20.39
CA GLY A 332 -6.70 16.15 -19.33
C GLY A 332 -6.05 16.91 -18.17
N LEU A 333 -5.13 17.85 -18.46
CA LEU A 333 -4.48 18.67 -17.44
C LEU A 333 -5.47 19.54 -16.67
N ASN A 334 -6.34 20.26 -17.36
CA ASN A 334 -7.33 21.12 -16.71
C ASN A 334 -8.30 20.30 -15.83
N THR A 335 -8.68 19.10 -16.27
CA THR A 335 -9.49 18.16 -15.47
C THR A 335 -8.78 17.74 -14.19
N GLN A 336 -7.49 17.43 -14.26
CA GLN A 336 -6.68 17.09 -13.08
C GLN A 336 -6.60 18.27 -12.09
N ILE A 337 -6.33 19.49 -12.59
CA ILE A 337 -6.29 20.70 -11.77
C ILE A 337 -7.61 20.92 -11.04
N LEU A 338 -8.74 20.89 -11.78
CA LEU A 338 -10.07 21.10 -11.21
C LEU A 338 -10.43 20.02 -10.19
N THR A 339 -10.00 18.77 -10.41
CA THR A 339 -10.21 17.66 -9.48
C THR A 339 -9.49 17.90 -8.15
N ARG A 340 -8.21 18.30 -8.18
CA ARG A 340 -7.44 18.66 -6.98
C ARG A 340 -8.04 19.86 -6.25
N MET A 341 -8.47 20.89 -6.98
CA MET A 341 -9.17 22.05 -6.40
C MET A 341 -10.52 21.67 -5.75
N ARG A 342 -11.28 20.74 -6.34
CA ARG A 342 -12.51 20.21 -5.72
C ARG A 342 -12.18 19.43 -4.45
N GLN A 343 -11.12 18.63 -4.45
CA GLN A 343 -10.68 17.86 -3.28
C GLN A 343 -10.33 18.76 -2.10
N LEU A 344 -9.50 19.80 -2.32
CA LEU A 344 -9.13 20.78 -1.29
C LEU A 344 -10.35 21.49 -0.66
N ARG A 345 -11.41 21.72 -1.45
CA ARG A 345 -12.68 22.29 -0.96
C ARG A 345 -13.50 21.27 -0.19
N LYS A 346 -13.67 20.06 -0.72
CA LYS A 346 -14.45 18.98 -0.10
C LYS A 346 -13.89 18.63 1.28
N GLU A 347 -12.57 18.60 1.40
CA GLU A 347 -11.85 18.32 2.64
C GLU A 347 -11.72 19.55 3.56
N LYS A 348 -12.35 20.68 3.20
CA LYS A 348 -12.35 21.95 3.96
C LYS A 348 -10.95 22.52 4.22
N LYS A 349 -9.96 22.13 3.42
CA LYS A 349 -8.60 22.68 3.45
C LYS A 349 -8.53 24.11 2.95
N VAL A 350 -9.50 24.46 2.09
CA VAL A 350 -9.65 25.80 1.52
C VAL A 350 -11.06 26.30 1.77
N ILE A 351 -11.16 27.52 2.30
CA ILE A 351 -12.41 28.27 2.40
C ILE A 351 -12.35 29.36 1.34
N LEU A 352 -13.10 29.17 0.25
CA LEU A 352 -13.01 29.97 -0.98
C LEU A 352 -13.00 31.49 -0.74
N PHE A 353 -13.88 31.99 0.12
CA PHE A 353 -14.00 33.44 0.35
C PHE A 353 -12.90 34.04 1.23
N PHE A 354 -12.00 33.22 1.78
CA PHE A 354 -10.75 33.67 2.42
C PHE A 354 -9.54 33.57 1.49
N VAL A 355 -9.66 32.92 0.33
CA VAL A 355 -8.55 32.85 -0.63
C VAL A 355 -8.36 34.25 -1.24
N PRO A 356 -7.17 34.86 -1.09
CA PRO A 356 -6.93 36.21 -1.60
C PRO A 356 -7.17 36.30 -3.11
N GLU A 357 -7.77 37.41 -3.54
CA GLU A 357 -7.93 37.78 -4.95
C GLU A 357 -8.76 36.79 -5.80
N MET A 358 -9.53 35.89 -5.17
CA MET A 358 -10.47 35.01 -5.87
C MET A 358 -11.79 35.72 -6.19
N PRO A 359 -12.41 35.44 -7.35
CA PRO A 359 -13.73 35.97 -7.66
C PRO A 359 -14.78 35.39 -6.69
N LEU A 360 -15.55 36.27 -6.05
CA LEU A 360 -16.65 35.91 -5.18
C LEU A 360 -17.96 36.02 -5.97
N ASN A 361 -18.77 34.96 -5.95
CA ASN A 361 -20.15 35.05 -6.40
C ASN A 361 -21.07 35.47 -5.25
N SER A 362 -22.28 35.90 -5.57
CA SER A 362 -23.27 36.38 -4.59
C SER A 362 -23.64 35.33 -3.52
N GLU A 363 -23.50 34.04 -3.83
CA GLU A 363 -23.69 32.95 -2.89
C GLU A 363 -22.56 32.87 -1.85
N LEU A 364 -21.30 32.95 -2.28
CA LEU A 364 -20.13 32.96 -1.41
C LEU A 364 -20.09 34.19 -0.51
N GLU A 365 -20.56 35.35 -0.98
CA GLU A 365 -20.70 36.55 -0.16
C GLU A 365 -21.72 36.35 0.97
N ARG A 366 -22.87 35.73 0.69
CA ARG A 366 -23.86 35.39 1.72
C ARG A 366 -23.31 34.39 2.74
N ILE A 367 -22.53 33.41 2.30
CA ILE A 367 -21.87 32.44 3.20
C ILE A 367 -20.84 33.15 4.07
N ARG A 368 -20.02 34.05 3.50
CA ARG A 368 -19.01 34.84 4.22
C ARG A 368 -19.63 35.66 5.35
N GLN A 369 -20.79 36.29 5.13
CA GLN A 369 -21.49 37.05 6.16
C GLN A 369 -21.96 36.19 7.35
N ARG A 370 -22.30 34.92 7.13
CA ARG A 370 -22.76 33.98 8.18
C ARG A 370 -21.62 33.20 8.85
N PHE A 371 -20.42 33.21 8.28
CA PHE A 371 -19.30 32.38 8.72
C PHE A 371 -18.68 32.74 10.08
N PRO A 372 -18.66 34.02 10.53
CA PRO A 372 -18.13 34.38 11.86
C PRO A 372 -18.79 33.59 13.01
N LEU A 373 -20.08 33.26 12.89
CA LEU A 373 -20.81 32.43 13.87
C LEU A 373 -20.27 30.99 13.97
N ARG A 374 -19.70 30.45 12.87
CA ARG A 374 -19.04 29.14 12.89
C ARG A 374 -17.66 29.21 13.54
N LEU A 375 -16.92 30.30 13.33
CA LEU A 375 -15.61 30.53 13.93
C LEU A 375 -15.69 30.74 15.44
N ILE A 376 -16.77 31.35 15.95
CA ILE A 376 -17.00 31.50 17.39
C ILE A 376 -17.01 30.14 18.11
N LYS A 377 -17.55 29.08 17.47
CA LYS A 377 -17.53 27.72 18.03
C LYS A 377 -16.13 27.11 18.15
N LEU A 378 -15.13 27.72 17.50
CA LEU A 378 -13.74 27.28 17.48
C LEU A 378 -12.85 28.09 18.44
N LEU A 379 -13.40 29.10 19.13
CA LEU A 379 -12.64 29.87 20.11
C LEU A 379 -12.22 28.98 21.29
N PRO A 380 -10.99 29.16 21.82
CA PRO A 380 -10.55 28.44 23.01
C PRO A 380 -11.52 28.64 24.19
N SER A 381 -11.71 27.57 24.97
CA SER A 381 -12.55 27.63 26.17
C SER A 381 -11.94 28.64 27.16
N GLY A 382 -12.73 29.64 27.57
CA GLY A 382 -12.26 30.70 28.46
C GLY A 382 -11.72 31.97 27.78
N THR A 383 -11.75 32.08 26.45
CA THR A 383 -11.38 33.35 25.76
C THR A 383 -12.32 34.49 26.19
N PRO A 384 -11.81 35.60 26.75
CA PRO A 384 -12.65 36.73 27.16
C PRO A 384 -13.38 37.37 25.97
N LEU A 385 -14.65 37.77 26.17
CA LEU A 385 -15.48 38.41 25.12
C LEU A 385 -14.79 39.59 24.42
N LYS A 386 -13.96 40.34 25.14
CA LYS A 386 -13.19 41.48 24.62
C LYS A 386 -12.14 41.07 23.57
N GLU A 387 -11.70 39.82 23.58
CA GLU A 387 -10.66 39.29 22.68
C GLU A 387 -11.23 38.51 21.48
N TRP A 388 -12.54 38.21 21.48
CA TRP A 388 -13.17 37.41 20.43
C TRP A 388 -12.95 38.00 19.03
N SER A 389 -13.13 39.32 18.88
CA SER A 389 -12.95 40.00 17.60
C SER A 389 -11.51 39.90 17.08
N LYS A 390 -10.52 39.94 17.98
CA LYS A 390 -9.09 39.82 17.65
C LYS A 390 -8.76 38.40 17.22
N GLU A 391 -9.24 37.40 17.96
CA GLU A 391 -8.95 35.99 17.66
C GLU A 391 -9.68 35.52 16.40
N LEU A 392 -10.91 35.98 16.16
CA LEU A 392 -11.61 35.74 14.90
C LEU A 392 -10.82 36.28 13.71
N LYS A 393 -10.38 37.54 13.75
CA LYS A 393 -9.52 38.13 12.70
C LYS A 393 -8.22 37.34 12.51
N ARG A 394 -7.64 36.81 13.58
CA ARG A 394 -6.45 35.96 13.50
C ARG A 394 -6.75 34.65 12.77
N MET A 395 -7.88 33.99 13.06
CA MET A 395 -8.30 32.78 12.37
C MET A 395 -8.57 33.03 10.88
N GLU A 396 -9.24 34.13 10.55
CA GLU A 396 -9.48 34.54 9.16
C GLU A 396 -8.15 34.74 8.41
N LYS A 397 -7.20 35.45 9.05
CA LYS A 397 -5.85 35.62 8.53
C LYS A 397 -5.13 34.29 8.31
N HIS A 398 -5.21 33.35 9.26
CA HIS A 398 -4.62 32.02 9.10
C HIS A 398 -5.22 31.25 7.92
N TYR A 399 -6.54 31.32 7.69
CA TYR A 399 -7.14 30.70 6.51
C TYR A 399 -6.65 31.33 5.21
N ALA A 400 -6.61 32.67 5.16
CA ALA A 400 -6.19 33.40 3.97
C ALA A 400 -4.71 33.17 3.63
N GLU A 401 -3.85 33.17 4.63
CA GLU A 401 -2.39 33.02 4.49
C GLU A 401 -1.92 31.56 4.50
N SER A 402 -2.84 30.60 4.65
CA SER A 402 -2.53 29.18 4.63
C SER A 402 -1.80 28.76 3.36
N PHE A 403 -0.90 27.79 3.50
CA PHE A 403 -0.20 27.23 2.35
C PHE A 403 -1.17 26.55 1.38
N TYR A 404 -2.26 25.97 1.90
CA TYR A 404 -3.37 25.45 1.08
C TYR A 404 -4.08 26.54 0.26
N SER A 405 -4.30 27.73 0.82
CA SER A 405 -4.83 28.89 0.09
C SER A 405 -3.89 29.30 -1.05
N LYS A 406 -2.57 29.37 -0.79
CA LYS A 406 -1.55 29.65 -1.82
C LYS A 406 -1.54 28.59 -2.92
N LEU A 407 -1.56 27.31 -2.57
CA LEU A 407 -1.64 26.19 -3.54
C LEU A 407 -2.91 26.27 -4.38
N TYR A 408 -4.06 26.55 -3.76
CA TYR A 408 -5.33 26.70 -4.46
C TYR A 408 -5.28 27.87 -5.46
N SER A 409 -4.70 29.00 -5.06
CA SER A 409 -4.51 30.15 -5.95
C SER A 409 -3.59 29.86 -7.12
N SER A 410 -2.50 29.12 -6.90
CA SER A 410 -1.62 28.69 -7.99
C SER A 410 -2.34 27.76 -8.97
N LEU A 411 -3.10 26.78 -8.45
CA LEU A 411 -3.89 25.86 -9.28
C LEU A 411 -4.97 26.60 -10.08
N HIS A 412 -5.65 27.58 -9.48
CA HIS A 412 -6.60 28.42 -10.20
C HIS A 412 -5.93 29.16 -11.36
N SER A 413 -4.81 29.84 -11.10
CA SER A 413 -4.06 30.54 -12.15
C SER A 413 -3.60 29.59 -13.27
N LEU A 414 -3.13 28.38 -12.92
CA LEU A 414 -2.75 27.36 -13.91
C LEU A 414 -3.95 26.88 -14.74
N SER A 415 -5.12 26.68 -14.13
CA SER A 415 -6.35 26.36 -14.87
C SER A 415 -6.72 27.48 -15.86
N LYS A 416 -6.58 28.74 -15.45
CA LYS A 416 -6.79 29.89 -16.35
C LYS A 416 -5.78 29.94 -17.49
N TRP A 417 -4.53 29.57 -17.23
CA TRP A 417 -3.53 29.48 -18.28
C TRP A 417 -3.84 28.35 -19.28
N THR A 418 -4.23 27.17 -18.80
CA THR A 418 -4.65 26.06 -19.68
C THR A 418 -5.80 26.47 -20.60
N GLN A 419 -6.81 27.18 -20.06
CA GLN A 419 -7.94 27.69 -20.85
C GLN A 419 -7.49 28.71 -21.90
N ALA A 420 -6.61 29.64 -21.54
CA ALA A 420 -6.10 30.64 -22.48
C ALA A 420 -5.30 30.01 -23.65
N GLN A 421 -4.53 28.94 -23.38
CA GLN A 421 -3.84 28.18 -24.42
C GLN A 421 -4.81 27.41 -25.32
N GLN A 422 -5.87 26.80 -24.76
CA GLN A 422 -6.93 26.14 -25.53
C GLN A 422 -7.67 27.10 -26.46
N GLU A 423 -7.92 28.32 -26.02
CA GLU A 423 -8.58 29.37 -26.80
C GLU A 423 -7.65 30.02 -27.85
N LEU A 424 -6.41 29.52 -28.03
CA LEU A 424 -5.37 30.09 -28.91
C LEU A 424 -5.10 31.58 -28.64
N ARG A 425 -5.25 32.01 -27.39
CA ARG A 425 -4.89 33.35 -26.90
C ARG A 425 -3.82 33.27 -25.81
N PRO A 426 -2.63 32.66 -26.10
CA PRO A 426 -1.56 32.56 -25.11
C PRO A 426 -0.94 33.94 -24.81
N ASP A 427 -0.96 34.84 -25.79
CA ASP A 427 -0.36 36.18 -25.70
C ASP A 427 -1.19 37.05 -24.76
N GLY A 428 -0.65 37.33 -23.57
CA GLY A 428 -1.30 38.18 -22.56
C GLY A 428 -1.63 37.51 -21.23
N PHE A 429 -1.54 36.17 -21.10
CA PHE A 429 -1.82 35.52 -19.81
C PHE A 429 -0.81 35.92 -18.73
N LEU A 430 0.48 35.99 -19.07
CA LEU A 430 1.53 36.33 -18.10
C LEU A 430 1.40 37.77 -17.57
N GLU A 431 0.82 38.66 -18.38
CA GLU A 431 0.49 40.05 -18.04
C GLU A 431 -0.86 40.18 -17.29
N SER A 432 -1.71 39.16 -17.34
CA SER A 432 -3.00 39.13 -16.63
C SER A 432 -2.83 39.11 -15.10
N ALA A 433 -3.91 39.43 -14.38
CA ALA A 433 -3.92 39.35 -12.91
C ALA A 433 -3.59 37.93 -12.40
N ASP A 434 -4.09 36.89 -13.05
CA ASP A 434 -3.82 35.49 -12.68
C ASP A 434 -2.37 35.08 -12.99
N GLY A 435 -1.78 35.58 -14.08
CA GLY A 435 -0.37 35.36 -14.43
C GLY A 435 0.59 36.05 -13.45
N GLN A 436 0.33 37.31 -13.10
CA GLN A 436 1.11 38.03 -12.09
C GLN A 436 1.00 37.38 -10.70
N ARG A 437 -0.18 36.85 -10.35
CA ARG A 437 -0.38 36.10 -9.11
C ARG A 437 0.48 34.82 -9.10
N LEU A 438 0.43 34.04 -10.19
CA LEU A 438 1.22 32.82 -10.31
C LEU A 438 2.73 33.11 -10.21
N LYS A 439 3.21 34.15 -10.88
CA LYS A 439 4.60 34.63 -10.82
C LYS A 439 5.06 34.99 -9.40
N LYS A 440 4.16 35.53 -8.56
CA LYS A 440 4.45 35.83 -7.14
C LYS A 440 4.44 34.57 -6.27
N LEU A 441 3.54 33.62 -6.54
CA LEU A 441 3.36 32.44 -5.70
C LEU A 441 4.42 31.36 -5.92
N LEU A 442 4.88 31.15 -7.16
CA LEU A 442 5.86 30.11 -7.48
C LEU A 442 7.18 30.22 -6.68
N PRO A 443 7.83 31.40 -6.58
CA PRO A 443 9.01 31.56 -5.75
C PRO A 443 8.74 31.24 -4.26
N VAL A 444 7.54 31.55 -3.76
CA VAL A 444 7.15 31.23 -2.39
C VAL A 444 7.05 29.72 -2.19
N LEU A 445 6.44 28.99 -3.12
CA LEU A 445 6.37 27.52 -3.06
C LEU A 445 7.77 26.91 -3.08
N LYS A 446 8.61 27.32 -4.05
CA LYS A 446 10.00 26.86 -4.19
C LYS A 446 10.85 27.16 -2.96
N PHE A 447 10.74 28.38 -2.42
CA PHE A 447 11.49 28.79 -1.22
C PHE A 447 11.12 27.94 0.01
N ARG A 448 9.88 27.48 0.12
CA ARG A 448 9.41 26.67 1.25
C ARG A 448 9.63 25.17 1.08
N ALA A 449 9.90 24.71 -0.15
CA ALA A 449 10.03 23.28 -0.46
C ALA A 449 11.14 22.60 0.35
N SER A 450 12.29 23.25 0.57
CA SER A 450 13.40 22.69 1.35
C SER A 450 13.01 22.44 2.81
N ALA A 451 12.40 23.42 3.48
CA ALA A 451 11.96 23.30 4.86
C ALA A 451 10.85 22.25 5.03
N ILE A 452 9.93 22.15 4.07
CA ILE A 452 8.89 21.11 4.07
C ILE A 452 9.54 19.73 3.90
N LYS A 453 10.50 19.60 2.99
CA LYS A 453 11.23 18.35 2.75
C LYS A 453 12.03 17.91 3.97
N GLY A 454 12.81 18.81 4.57
CA GLY A 454 13.62 18.53 5.77
C GLY A 454 12.73 18.02 6.90
N MET A 455 11.69 18.78 7.26
CA MET A 455 10.76 18.37 8.31
C MET A 455 10.07 17.04 7.99
N LYS A 456 9.58 16.83 6.76
CA LYS A 456 8.95 15.58 6.32
C LYS A 456 9.90 14.38 6.49
N SER A 457 11.15 14.54 6.05
CA SER A 457 12.21 13.54 6.13
C SER A 457 12.49 13.15 7.59
N SER A 458 12.72 14.16 8.46
CA SER A 458 12.97 13.92 9.89
C SER A 458 11.78 13.27 10.59
N LEU A 459 10.55 13.69 10.28
CA LEU A 459 9.34 13.09 10.86
C LEU A 459 9.15 11.63 10.40
N GLY A 460 9.48 11.29 9.15
CA GLY A 460 9.44 9.92 8.65
C GLY A 460 10.37 9.01 9.45
N VAL A 461 11.64 9.41 9.61
CA VAL A 461 12.64 8.66 10.38
C VAL A 461 12.23 8.53 11.86
N LEU A 462 11.77 9.62 12.48
CA LEU A 462 11.30 9.61 13.86
C LEU A 462 10.05 8.73 14.05
N LEU A 463 9.13 8.74 13.10
CA LEU A 463 7.94 7.91 13.14
C LEU A 463 8.34 6.44 13.11
N ASP A 464 9.22 6.04 12.19
CA ASP A 464 9.72 4.66 12.09
C ASP A 464 10.48 4.24 13.37
N ILE A 465 11.25 5.14 13.99
CA ILE A 465 11.90 4.87 15.29
C ILE A 465 10.87 4.73 16.41
N SER A 466 9.91 5.65 16.51
CA SER A 466 8.89 5.60 17.56
C SER A 466 7.99 4.36 17.45
N GLU A 467 7.63 3.95 16.23
CA GLU A 467 6.84 2.74 15.99
C GLU A 467 7.60 1.48 16.40
N GLN A 468 8.92 1.44 16.19
CA GLN A 468 9.75 0.34 16.68
C GLN A 468 9.99 0.36 18.18
N SER A 469 10.22 1.53 18.78
CA SER A 469 10.36 1.66 20.23
C SER A 469 9.08 1.25 20.96
N ILE A 470 7.91 1.57 20.39
CA ILE A 470 6.62 1.08 20.90
C ILE A 470 6.53 -0.44 20.75
N GLN A 471 6.92 -1.01 19.61
CA GLN A 471 6.97 -2.47 19.43
C GLN A 471 7.96 -3.18 20.38
N GLN A 472 9.04 -2.49 20.81
CA GLN A 472 10.02 -3.00 21.78
C GLN A 472 9.55 -2.80 23.24
N ALA A 473 8.87 -1.71 23.58
CA ALA A 473 8.30 -1.50 24.92
C ALA A 473 7.02 -2.32 25.16
N GLU A 474 6.25 -2.60 24.10
CA GLU A 474 5.09 -3.51 24.12
C GLU A 474 5.50 -5.01 24.20
N SER A 475 6.81 -5.35 24.19
CA SER A 475 7.23 -6.70 24.58
C SER A 475 7.05 -6.96 26.08
N ASP A 476 7.00 -5.89 26.88
CA ASP A 476 7.06 -5.97 28.34
C ASP A 476 5.72 -5.65 29.03
N THR A 477 4.67 -5.28 28.29
CA THR A 477 3.32 -5.06 28.85
C THR A 477 2.17 -5.63 27.99
N VAL A 478 1.09 -6.05 28.67
CA VAL A 478 0.00 -6.94 28.20
C VAL A 478 -0.91 -6.37 27.11
N ASN A 479 -0.79 -5.08 26.74
CA ASN A 479 -1.64 -4.45 25.73
C ASN A 479 -0.92 -4.27 24.38
N GLN A 480 -0.52 -5.40 23.77
CA GLN A 480 0.04 -5.43 22.41
C GLN A 480 -0.99 -4.94 21.38
N ARG A 481 -0.57 -4.04 20.47
CA ARG A 481 -1.29 -3.83 19.21
C ARG A 481 -1.11 -5.10 18.37
N GLN A 482 -2.18 -5.88 18.21
CA GLN A 482 -2.13 -7.21 17.58
C GLN A 482 -1.74 -7.09 16.09
N LEU A 483 -0.52 -7.49 15.74
CA LEU A 483 -0.06 -7.51 14.34
C LEU A 483 -0.74 -8.63 13.56
N VAL A 484 -1.02 -8.39 12.27
CA VAL A 484 -1.58 -9.39 11.35
C VAL A 484 -0.46 -10.34 10.91
N PRO A 485 -0.62 -11.67 11.05
CA PRO A 485 0.38 -12.64 10.61
C PRO A 485 0.32 -12.79 9.08
N LEU A 486 0.98 -11.86 8.37
CA LEU A 486 0.83 -11.70 6.92
C LEU A 486 1.24 -12.93 6.11
N ASP A 487 2.30 -13.64 6.49
CA ASP A 487 2.74 -14.82 5.75
C ASP A 487 1.73 -15.96 5.82
N ASP A 488 1.20 -16.23 7.01
CA ASP A 488 0.15 -17.24 7.20
C ASP A 488 -1.17 -16.80 6.58
N PHE A 489 -1.50 -15.51 6.65
CA PHE A 489 -2.70 -14.98 6.02
C PHE A 489 -2.63 -15.08 4.49
N ARG A 490 -1.49 -14.75 3.89
CA ARG A 490 -1.24 -14.91 2.45
C ARG A 490 -1.33 -16.37 2.02
N LYS A 491 -0.76 -17.30 2.79
CA LYS A 491 -0.88 -18.75 2.53
C LYS A 491 -2.34 -19.21 2.62
N ALA A 492 -3.06 -18.75 3.65
CA ALA A 492 -4.45 -19.07 3.85
C ALA A 492 -5.32 -18.57 2.71
N TRP A 493 -5.15 -17.30 2.31
CA TRP A 493 -5.82 -16.71 1.16
C TRP A 493 -5.52 -17.46 -0.12
N SER A 494 -4.25 -17.79 -0.38
CA SER A 494 -3.83 -18.49 -1.60
C SER A 494 -4.41 -19.91 -1.71
N TYR A 495 -4.64 -20.59 -0.60
CA TYR A 495 -5.28 -21.90 -0.58
C TYR A 495 -6.80 -21.79 -0.73
N PHE A 496 -7.42 -20.89 0.05
CA PHE A 496 -8.87 -20.68 0.05
C PHE A 496 -9.38 -20.21 -1.31
N SER A 497 -8.82 -19.10 -1.84
CA SER A 497 -9.23 -18.52 -3.13
C SER A 497 -9.07 -19.53 -4.27
N ALA A 498 -7.96 -20.26 -4.32
CA ALA A 498 -7.74 -21.28 -5.33
C ALA A 498 -8.76 -22.41 -5.28
N SER A 499 -9.14 -22.86 -4.08
CA SER A 499 -10.10 -23.94 -3.89
C SER A 499 -11.52 -23.50 -4.30
N VAL A 500 -11.92 -22.28 -3.90
CA VAL A 500 -13.23 -21.71 -4.26
C VAL A 500 -13.32 -21.39 -5.76
N LEU A 501 -12.31 -20.75 -6.34
CA LEU A 501 -12.30 -20.44 -7.78
C LEU A 501 -12.31 -21.71 -8.63
N THR A 502 -11.58 -22.76 -8.22
CA THR A 502 -11.62 -24.05 -8.92
C THR A 502 -13.01 -24.68 -8.85
N LEU A 503 -13.64 -24.65 -7.67
CA LEU A 503 -15.01 -25.15 -7.49
C LEU A 503 -15.99 -24.40 -8.41
N LEU A 504 -15.98 -23.07 -8.37
CA LEU A 504 -16.89 -22.24 -9.16
C LEU A 504 -16.66 -22.39 -10.67
N TYR A 505 -15.39 -22.43 -11.11
CA TYR A 505 -15.04 -22.58 -12.52
C TYR A 505 -15.60 -23.89 -13.13
N TYR A 506 -15.49 -25.01 -12.40
CA TYR A 506 -15.98 -26.30 -12.87
C TYR A 506 -17.46 -26.57 -12.57
N GLN A 507 -18.15 -25.65 -11.87
CA GLN A 507 -19.59 -25.68 -11.67
C GLN A 507 -20.38 -24.92 -12.77
N GLU A 508 -19.73 -24.05 -13.57
CA GLU A 508 -20.45 -23.26 -14.57
C GLU A 508 -21.04 -24.12 -15.70
N PRO A 509 -22.33 -23.93 -16.05
CA PRO A 509 -22.98 -24.59 -17.17
C PRO A 509 -22.63 -23.83 -18.46
N THR A 510 -21.39 -23.91 -18.94
CA THR A 510 -20.98 -23.34 -20.23
C THR A 510 -20.48 -24.42 -21.18
N GLU A 511 -20.81 -24.26 -22.46
CA GLU A 511 -20.35 -25.13 -23.57
C GLU A 511 -18.81 -25.20 -23.68
N SER A 512 -18.07 -24.27 -23.04
CA SER A 512 -16.61 -24.26 -22.91
C SER A 512 -16.05 -25.16 -21.79
N ALA A 513 -16.87 -25.59 -20.82
CA ALA A 513 -16.50 -26.56 -19.78
C ALA A 513 -16.56 -28.02 -20.27
N GLY A 514 -16.36 -28.25 -21.57
CA GLY A 514 -16.64 -29.52 -22.26
C GLY A 514 -15.81 -30.74 -21.88
N LEU A 515 -15.09 -30.77 -20.74
CA LEU A 515 -14.06 -31.80 -20.52
C LEU A 515 -14.03 -32.49 -19.15
N LEU A 516 -14.91 -32.14 -18.21
CA LEU A 516 -15.02 -32.93 -16.97
C LEU A 516 -16.45 -33.38 -16.74
N GLN A 517 -16.99 -34.12 -17.72
CA GLN A 517 -18.15 -34.97 -17.43
C GLN A 517 -17.80 -35.79 -16.18
N GLY A 518 -18.51 -35.58 -15.07
CA GLY A 518 -18.26 -36.30 -13.82
C GLY A 518 -17.44 -35.58 -12.75
N PHE A 519 -17.08 -34.28 -12.89
CA PHE A 519 -16.63 -33.50 -11.73
C PHE A 519 -17.77 -33.41 -10.70
N ARG A 520 -17.54 -33.91 -9.48
CA ARG A 520 -18.53 -33.88 -8.40
C ARG A 520 -18.15 -32.79 -7.41
N ALA A 521 -18.79 -31.64 -7.53
CA ALA A 521 -18.56 -30.47 -6.68
C ALA A 521 -18.61 -30.80 -5.19
N ASP A 522 -19.60 -31.58 -4.75
CA ASP A 522 -19.75 -31.99 -3.35
C ASP A 522 -18.57 -32.81 -2.86
N ASN A 523 -18.06 -33.74 -3.69
CA ASN A 523 -16.93 -34.60 -3.33
C ASN A 523 -15.60 -33.84 -3.36
N TYR A 524 -15.45 -32.89 -4.28
CA TYR A 524 -14.32 -31.96 -4.27
C TYR A 524 -14.30 -31.12 -2.99
N LEU A 525 -15.44 -30.49 -2.65
CA LEU A 525 -15.56 -29.65 -1.45
C LEU A 525 -15.33 -30.46 -0.18
N LYS A 526 -15.98 -31.62 -0.05
CA LYS A 526 -15.81 -32.55 1.08
C LYS A 526 -14.34 -32.87 1.29
N SER A 527 -13.62 -33.21 0.23
CA SER A 527 -12.20 -33.58 0.33
C SER A 527 -11.29 -32.41 0.73
N ILE A 528 -11.59 -31.19 0.28
CA ILE A 528 -10.89 -29.98 0.72
C ILE A 528 -11.16 -29.71 2.21
N LEU A 529 -12.41 -29.77 2.65
CA LEU A 529 -12.81 -29.50 4.03
C LEU A 529 -12.22 -30.55 5.00
N GLU A 530 -12.26 -31.84 4.66
CA GLU A 530 -11.63 -32.91 5.44
C GLU A 530 -10.13 -32.68 5.61
N PHE A 531 -9.44 -32.27 4.54
CA PHE A 531 -8.03 -31.94 4.61
C PHE A 531 -7.76 -30.73 5.50
N VAL A 532 -8.56 -29.66 5.37
CA VAL A 532 -8.47 -28.47 6.24
C VAL A 532 -8.67 -28.84 7.70
N ASP A 533 -9.65 -29.68 8.02
CA ASP A 533 -9.93 -30.13 9.39
C ASP A 533 -8.79 -30.97 9.96
N GLN A 534 -8.20 -31.85 9.15
CA GLN A 534 -7.02 -32.61 9.54
C GLN A 534 -5.80 -31.72 9.82
N GLN A 535 -5.58 -30.65 9.05
CA GLN A 535 -4.47 -29.74 9.31
C GLN A 535 -4.74 -28.80 10.49
N CYS A 536 -6.01 -28.43 10.73
CA CYS A 536 -6.44 -27.69 11.91
C CYS A 536 -6.17 -28.48 13.19
N SER A 537 -6.55 -29.78 13.23
CA SER A 537 -6.32 -30.64 14.40
C SER A 537 -4.83 -30.86 14.70
N ARG A 538 -3.96 -30.77 13.68
CA ARG A 538 -2.50 -30.78 13.84
C ARG A 538 -1.91 -29.45 14.34
N GLY A 539 -2.73 -28.42 14.53
CA GLY A 539 -2.28 -27.12 15.03
C GLY A 539 -1.57 -26.25 14.00
N ILE A 540 -1.74 -26.50 12.69
CA ILE A 540 -1.10 -25.68 11.66
C ILE A 540 -1.83 -24.34 11.54
N ASN A 541 -1.12 -23.25 11.84
CA ASN A 541 -1.72 -21.94 12.05
C ASN A 541 -2.56 -21.41 10.86
N HIS A 542 -2.00 -21.31 9.63
CA HIS A 542 -2.75 -20.80 8.47
C HIS A 542 -4.00 -21.61 8.12
N PHE A 543 -4.09 -22.90 8.47
CA PHE A 543 -5.30 -23.70 8.25
C PHE A 543 -6.49 -23.27 9.12
N HIS A 544 -6.23 -22.68 10.29
CA HIS A 544 -7.30 -22.14 11.12
C HIS A 544 -7.91 -20.88 10.48
N ILE A 545 -7.10 -20.08 9.77
CA ILE A 545 -7.61 -18.96 8.97
C ILE A 545 -8.39 -19.50 7.76
N ILE A 546 -7.88 -20.53 7.08
CA ILE A 546 -8.60 -21.18 5.97
C ILE A 546 -9.99 -21.65 6.44
N LYS A 547 -10.07 -22.31 7.59
CA LYS A 547 -11.34 -22.76 8.18
C LYS A 547 -12.28 -21.60 8.48
N LEU A 548 -11.77 -20.50 9.03
CA LEU A 548 -12.57 -19.28 9.25
C LEU A 548 -13.14 -18.71 7.94
N LEU A 549 -12.32 -18.64 6.88
CA LEU A 549 -12.78 -18.15 5.56
C LEU A 549 -13.86 -19.05 4.97
N TRP A 550 -13.71 -20.37 5.08
CA TRP A 550 -14.76 -21.33 4.68
C TRP A 550 -16.05 -21.15 5.48
N LEU A 551 -15.96 -20.97 6.80
CA LEU A 551 -17.13 -20.71 7.64
C LEU A 551 -17.87 -19.43 7.22
N VAL A 552 -17.15 -18.37 6.83
CA VAL A 552 -17.78 -17.14 6.31
C VAL A 552 -18.40 -17.37 4.94
N TYR A 553 -17.74 -18.15 4.09
CA TYR A 553 -18.21 -18.49 2.74
C TYR A 553 -19.51 -19.33 2.80
N GLU A 554 -19.54 -20.38 3.62
CA GLU A 554 -20.68 -21.28 3.80
C GLU A 554 -21.90 -20.61 4.44
N GLU A 555 -21.70 -19.65 5.35
CA GLU A 555 -22.81 -18.94 6.01
C GLU A 555 -23.50 -17.91 5.10
N ARG A 556 -22.78 -17.40 4.09
CA ARG A 556 -23.31 -16.44 3.14
C ARG A 556 -24.25 -17.09 2.12
N GLN A 557 -23.97 -18.33 1.70
CA GLN A 557 -24.74 -19.16 0.72
C GLN A 557 -25.15 -18.46 -0.60
N ASP A 558 -24.70 -17.22 -0.85
CA ASP A 558 -25.00 -16.44 -2.03
C ASP A 558 -23.81 -16.46 -3.01
N SER A 559 -24.09 -16.18 -4.30
CA SER A 559 -23.05 -16.07 -5.34
C SER A 559 -22.03 -14.96 -5.06
N GLU A 560 -22.29 -14.11 -4.06
CA GLU A 560 -21.46 -13.00 -3.64
C GLU A 560 -20.52 -13.35 -2.47
N ALA A 561 -20.56 -14.57 -1.94
CA ALA A 561 -19.78 -14.96 -0.75
C ALA A 561 -18.26 -14.70 -0.91
N LEU A 562 -17.70 -15.03 -2.07
CA LEU A 562 -16.28 -14.76 -2.37
C LEU A 562 -16.00 -13.25 -2.47
N SER A 563 -16.87 -12.51 -3.17
CA SER A 563 -16.81 -11.05 -3.29
C SER A 563 -16.91 -10.34 -1.94
N PHE A 564 -17.73 -10.88 -1.03
CA PHE A 564 -17.86 -10.36 0.34
C PHE A 564 -16.60 -10.59 1.16
N ILE A 565 -16.01 -11.79 1.11
CA ILE A 565 -14.75 -12.06 1.80
C ILE A 565 -13.67 -11.13 1.24
N LEU A 566 -13.60 -10.98 -0.08
CA LEU A 566 -12.66 -10.06 -0.72
C LEU A 566 -12.87 -8.61 -0.25
N TYR A 567 -14.12 -8.14 -0.18
CA TYR A 567 -14.47 -6.82 0.36
C TYR A 567 -13.97 -6.66 1.80
N CYS A 568 -14.13 -7.67 2.65
CA CYS A 568 -13.64 -7.62 4.03
C CYS A 568 -12.12 -7.41 4.10
N ILE A 569 -11.38 -8.09 3.22
CA ILE A 569 -9.92 -8.05 3.14
C ILE A 569 -9.44 -6.72 2.52
N GLN A 570 -10.12 -6.22 1.48
CA GLN A 570 -9.77 -4.93 0.84
C GLN A 570 -10.17 -3.72 1.69
N ARG A 571 -11.13 -3.85 2.61
CA ARG A 571 -11.61 -2.79 3.50
C ARG A 571 -11.37 -3.17 4.97
N PRO A 572 -10.13 -3.46 5.38
CA PRO A 572 -9.85 -4.10 6.65
C PRO A 572 -10.25 -3.23 7.86
N GLN A 573 -10.74 -3.89 8.90
CA GLN A 573 -11.18 -3.28 10.16
C GLN A 573 -10.47 -3.92 11.36
N ASP A 574 -10.54 -3.27 12.52
CA ASP A 574 -9.93 -3.80 13.75
C ASP A 574 -10.51 -5.16 14.16
N ILE A 575 -11.77 -5.46 13.82
CA ILE A 575 -12.35 -6.79 14.06
C ILE A 575 -11.65 -7.89 13.23
N LEU A 576 -11.22 -7.58 12.00
CA LEU A 576 -10.45 -8.50 11.16
C LEU A 576 -9.06 -8.73 11.77
N ARG A 577 -8.41 -7.65 12.22
CA ARG A 577 -7.12 -7.73 12.93
C ARG A 577 -7.20 -8.62 14.17
N TYR A 578 -8.19 -8.35 15.02
CA TYR A 578 -8.44 -9.10 16.24
C TYR A 578 -8.68 -10.57 15.93
N THR A 579 -9.57 -10.86 14.98
CA THR A 579 -9.93 -12.22 14.63
C THR A 579 -8.74 -13.00 14.07
N LEU A 580 -8.02 -12.45 13.09
CA LEU A 580 -6.83 -13.09 12.53
C LEU A 580 -5.79 -13.35 13.61
N HIS A 581 -5.60 -12.43 14.55
CA HIS A 581 -4.69 -12.63 15.66
C HIS A 581 -5.17 -13.74 16.62
N GLN A 582 -6.44 -13.76 17.04
CA GLN A 582 -6.96 -14.80 17.94
C GLN A 582 -6.84 -16.21 17.36
N VAL A 583 -7.11 -16.34 16.06
CA VAL A 583 -7.01 -17.60 15.32
C VAL A 583 -5.56 -18.11 15.26
N MET A 584 -4.59 -17.22 15.43
CA MET A 584 -3.17 -17.45 15.21
C MET A 584 -2.31 -17.40 16.47
N ARG A 585 -2.90 -17.12 17.65
CA ARG A 585 -2.15 -17.06 18.92
C ARG A 585 -1.37 -18.36 19.14
N PRO A 586 -0.11 -18.33 19.63
CA PRO A 586 0.60 -19.55 20.01
C PRO A 586 -0.19 -20.31 21.07
N GLN A 587 -0.20 -21.65 21.00
CA GLN A 587 -0.78 -22.46 22.07
C GLN A 587 0.10 -22.31 23.31
N THR A 588 -0.41 -21.64 24.34
CA THR A 588 0.18 -21.68 25.68
C THR A 588 -0.51 -22.79 26.47
N GLY A 589 0.10 -23.28 27.55
CA GLY A 589 -0.42 -24.41 28.36
C GLY A 589 -1.85 -24.24 28.92
N LYS A 590 -2.51 -23.08 28.74
CA LYS A 590 -3.91 -22.81 29.12
C LYS A 590 -4.92 -22.83 27.96
N THR A 591 -4.47 -22.94 26.71
CA THR A 591 -5.32 -22.88 25.49
C THR A 591 -5.15 -24.12 24.62
N SER A 592 -6.13 -25.03 24.64
CA SER A 592 -6.18 -26.20 23.75
C SER A 592 -6.59 -25.83 22.32
N ILE A 593 -6.17 -26.63 21.33
CA ILE A 593 -6.60 -26.53 19.92
C ILE A 593 -8.13 -26.55 19.82
N GLU A 594 -8.78 -27.42 20.58
CA GLU A 594 -10.23 -27.60 20.63
C GLU A 594 -10.94 -26.28 20.95
N ARG A 595 -10.55 -25.59 22.03
CA ARG A 595 -11.12 -24.28 22.40
C ARG A 595 -10.95 -23.20 21.35
N ARG A 596 -9.90 -23.29 20.52
CA ARG A 596 -9.69 -22.34 19.42
C ARG A 596 -10.65 -22.62 18.28
N LEU A 597 -10.83 -23.89 17.92
CA LEU A 597 -11.75 -24.32 16.87
C LEU A 597 -13.21 -24.03 17.27
N GLU A 598 -13.58 -24.25 18.53
CA GLU A 598 -14.90 -23.92 19.09
C GLU A 598 -15.27 -22.44 18.96
N LYS A 599 -14.26 -21.54 18.94
CA LYS A 599 -14.48 -20.09 18.81
C LYS A 599 -14.58 -19.59 17.37
N LEU A 600 -14.22 -20.39 16.37
CA LEU A 600 -14.26 -19.96 14.96
C LEU A 600 -15.66 -19.50 14.51
N PRO A 601 -16.78 -20.18 14.86
CA PRO A 601 -18.12 -19.71 14.51
C PRO A 601 -18.45 -18.33 15.10
N GLN A 602 -18.03 -18.06 16.36
CA GLN A 602 -18.25 -16.76 16.99
C GLN A 602 -17.51 -15.64 16.24
N TYR A 603 -16.29 -15.92 15.78
CA TYR A 603 -15.51 -14.97 14.99
C TYR A 603 -16.11 -14.75 13.59
N ARG A 604 -16.62 -15.81 12.96
CA ARG A 604 -17.38 -15.71 11.71
C ARG A 604 -18.57 -14.76 11.88
N ASP A 605 -19.40 -14.96 12.90
CA ASP A 605 -20.61 -14.17 13.13
C ASP A 605 -20.27 -12.68 13.38
N ALA A 606 -19.21 -12.43 14.15
CA ALA A 606 -18.72 -11.08 14.41
C ALA A 606 -18.24 -10.38 13.13
N LEU A 607 -17.46 -11.07 12.29
CA LEU A 607 -17.00 -10.53 11.01
C LEU A 607 -18.19 -10.22 10.08
N ILE A 608 -19.11 -11.17 9.92
CA ILE A 608 -20.27 -10.99 9.05
C ILE A 608 -21.12 -9.79 9.51
N THR A 609 -21.38 -9.68 10.81
CA THR A 609 -22.22 -8.61 11.37
C THR A 609 -21.62 -7.22 11.15
N VAL A 610 -20.33 -7.04 11.46
CA VAL A 610 -19.66 -5.74 11.33
C VAL A 610 -19.62 -5.27 9.87
N TYR A 611 -19.33 -6.18 8.94
CA TYR A 611 -19.19 -5.83 7.53
C TYR A 611 -20.54 -5.73 6.79
N LYS A 612 -21.58 -6.48 7.19
CA LYS A 612 -22.93 -6.34 6.61
C LYS A 612 -23.53 -4.96 6.88
N ASN A 613 -23.36 -4.40 8.08
CA ASN A 613 -23.89 -3.07 8.42
C ASN A 613 -23.27 -1.97 7.54
N ARG A 614 -21.97 -2.07 7.26
CA ARG A 614 -21.27 -1.08 6.42
C ARG A 614 -21.47 -1.24 4.93
N LEU A 615 -21.69 -2.46 4.45
CA LEU A 615 -22.05 -2.68 3.05
C LEU A 615 -23.37 -1.93 2.72
N ARG A 616 -24.30 -1.86 3.68
CA ARG A 616 -25.53 -1.06 3.56
C ARG A 616 -25.24 0.45 3.60
N GLU A 617 -24.44 0.92 4.56
CA GLU A 617 -24.06 2.35 4.68
C GLU A 617 -23.24 2.90 3.49
N ALA A 618 -22.60 2.04 2.69
CA ALA A 618 -21.84 2.46 1.51
C ALA A 618 -22.66 2.51 0.21
N LEU A 619 -23.87 1.95 0.24
CA LEU A 619 -24.84 1.96 -0.87
C LEU A 619 -25.92 3.04 -0.70
N ASP A 620 -26.02 3.63 0.50
CA ASP A 620 -26.76 4.85 0.81
C ASP A 620 -25.86 6.11 0.68
#